data_AF-A0A9W6KL58-F1
#
_entry.id   AF-A0A9W6KL58-F1
#
_cell.length_a   1.000
_cell.length_b   1.000
_cell.length_c   1.000
_cell.angle_alpha   90.00
_cell.angle_beta   90.00
_cell.angle_gamma   90.00
#
_symmetry.space_group_name_H-M   'P 1'
#
loop_
_entity.id
_entity.type
_entity.pdbx_description
1 polymer ?
#
loop_
_entity_poly.entity_id
_entity_poly.type
_entity_poly.pdbx_seq_one_letter_code
_entity_poly.pdbx_strand_id
1 'polypeptide(L)'
;MDDTPTRAFAPARGLPPEGPDRRRRRVRYVLIAVAVLVLVVPIGVWLLMHRGGAGSAGPAPVVSSPSAAASASAGPSPAQGSRTPTPAAPDGRIAAATLKNATLEIPAWPADNLTGPSGRVTFTDGQFLPPPSATQPDRQRLAMYDIVYGDVDRDGAGETVAAIFCGWQGGSTQIVAFDRNRAGAIVTVGRVVATTGEIRTIGFDTMRVLADGTVRVTVGDYLRCCGDETPTLSQTRGYRWDGHAFVQVSGPTSFPLNPAVTETGLTVGELVLGPASNGVRHGTLTVSVTYTRGVKPGAIELTFYRTSPLLRDGSGWPPVRDDGYGAWSIERPAPAIGATATYTFAFSSAATDVPQPFDLTARGVSADGTVLAESNPFNDNATVTVRTTA
;
A
#
# COMPACT_ATOMS: atom_id res chain seq x y z
N MET A 1 41.75 -67.23 14.57
CA MET A 1 40.73 -67.35 15.64
C MET A 1 40.54 -65.96 16.19
N ASP A 2 39.61 -65.23 15.60
CA ASP A 2 38.98 -64.04 16.17
C ASP A 2 37.70 -63.80 15.36
N ASP A 3 36.58 -64.13 16.00
CA ASP A 3 35.22 -64.04 15.46
C ASP A 3 34.75 -62.59 15.53
N THR A 4 34.52 -61.97 14.38
CA THR A 4 33.76 -60.71 14.27
C THR A 4 32.41 -61.03 13.63
N PRO A 5 31.27 -60.89 14.34
CA PRO A 5 29.97 -61.14 13.74
C PRO A 5 29.53 -59.97 12.84
N THR A 6 29.48 -60.26 11.53
CA THR A 6 28.84 -59.44 10.50
C THR A 6 27.34 -59.33 10.77
N ARG A 7 26.86 -58.16 11.20
CA ARG A 7 25.42 -57.85 11.27
C ARG A 7 24.86 -57.68 9.85
N ALA A 8 23.94 -58.56 9.47
CA ALA A 8 23.15 -58.45 8.26
C ALA A 8 22.16 -57.28 8.34
N PHE A 9 22.14 -56.43 7.31
CA PHE A 9 21.10 -55.44 7.07
C PHE A 9 19.84 -56.13 6.55
N ALA A 10 18.72 -55.95 7.25
CA ALA A 10 17.40 -56.33 6.76
C ALA A 10 16.88 -55.29 5.76
N PRO A 11 16.13 -55.69 4.71
CA PRO A 11 15.54 -54.75 3.76
C PRO A 11 14.39 -53.95 4.41
N ALA A 12 14.36 -52.65 4.11
CA ALA A 12 13.31 -51.73 4.55
C ALA A 12 11.94 -52.19 4.04
N ARG A 13 10.98 -52.38 4.96
CA ARG A 13 9.57 -52.57 4.63
C ARG A 13 8.99 -51.23 4.16
N GLY A 14 8.38 -51.24 2.97
CA GLY A 14 7.71 -50.08 2.39
C GLY A 14 6.59 -49.55 3.29
N LEU A 15 6.58 -48.23 3.46
CA LEU A 15 5.47 -47.50 4.07
C LEU A 15 4.30 -47.42 3.06
N PRO A 16 3.05 -47.63 3.49
CA PRO A 16 1.88 -47.48 2.64
C PRO A 16 1.62 -46.00 2.31
N PRO A 17 0.99 -45.69 1.17
CA PRO A 17 0.68 -44.31 0.78
C PRO A 17 -0.36 -43.69 1.71
N GLU A 18 -0.05 -42.53 2.30
CA GLU A 18 -1.01 -41.69 3.00
C GLU A 18 -1.94 -41.00 1.97
N GLY A 19 -3.21 -41.38 1.99
CA GLY A 19 -4.26 -40.75 1.20
C GLY A 19 -4.70 -39.38 1.77
N PRO A 20 -5.23 -38.48 0.93
CA PRO A 20 -5.63 -37.14 1.35
C PRO A 20 -7.08 -37.14 1.82
N ASP A 21 -7.36 -37.11 3.13
CA ASP A 21 -8.63 -36.55 3.67
C ASP A 21 -8.78 -36.71 5.19
N ARG A 22 -8.13 -35.85 6.00
CA ARG A 22 -8.47 -35.80 7.44
C ARG A 22 -8.34 -34.46 8.16
N ARG A 23 -8.22 -33.34 7.43
CA ARG A 23 -8.06 -32.01 8.07
C ARG A 23 -9.15 -30.99 7.74
N ARG A 24 -10.33 -31.43 7.29
CA ARG A 24 -11.51 -30.56 7.00
C ARG A 24 -12.74 -30.82 7.88
N ARG A 25 -12.59 -31.39 9.09
CA ARG A 25 -13.74 -31.74 9.94
C ARG A 25 -13.64 -31.38 11.42
N ARG A 26 -13.00 -30.26 11.78
CA ARG A 26 -13.23 -29.65 13.10
C ARG A 26 -13.26 -28.13 12.96
N VAL A 27 -14.29 -27.53 13.56
CA VAL A 27 -14.61 -26.08 13.65
C VAL A 27 -15.74 -25.61 12.72
N ARG A 28 -16.94 -26.14 12.96
CA ARG A 28 -18.20 -25.37 13.01
C ARG A 28 -19.04 -25.93 14.17
N TYR A 29 -19.82 -25.06 14.82
CA TYR A 29 -20.78 -25.27 15.91
C TYR A 29 -20.28 -25.10 17.36
N VAL A 30 -20.23 -23.84 17.82
CA VAL A 30 -20.95 -23.43 19.04
C VAL A 30 -21.75 -22.18 18.67
N LEU A 31 -23.06 -22.37 18.52
CA LEU A 31 -24.07 -21.32 18.33
C LEU A 31 -24.88 -21.21 19.62
N ILE A 32 -25.11 -19.95 20.04
CA ILE A 32 -26.37 -19.42 20.61
C ILE A 32 -26.83 -19.99 21.96
N ALA A 33 -26.78 -19.14 23.01
CA ALA A 33 -27.96 -18.78 23.83
C ALA A 33 -27.60 -17.85 25.01
N VAL A 34 -27.54 -16.53 24.76
CA VAL A 34 -28.14 -15.53 25.67
C VAL A 34 -28.82 -14.50 24.79
N ALA A 35 -30.12 -14.68 24.66
CA ALA A 35 -31.01 -13.82 23.91
C ALA A 35 -31.69 -12.84 24.88
N VAL A 36 -31.90 -11.60 24.41
CA VAL A 36 -32.97 -10.69 24.82
C VAL A 36 -32.91 -10.15 26.26
N LEU A 37 -32.14 -9.07 26.51
CA LEU A 37 -32.56 -7.99 27.44
C LEU A 37 -31.72 -6.67 27.45
N VAL A 38 -31.26 -6.07 26.34
CA VAL A 38 -30.69 -4.68 26.40
C VAL A 38 -30.93 -3.83 25.14
N LEU A 39 -32.02 -4.05 24.39
CA LEU A 39 -32.28 -3.36 23.12
C LEU A 39 -33.53 -2.45 23.14
N VAL A 40 -33.81 -1.80 24.28
CA VAL A 40 -34.91 -0.81 24.38
C VAL A 40 -34.55 0.51 25.10
N VAL A 41 -33.31 0.74 25.59
CA VAL A 41 -33.07 1.87 26.53
C VAL A 41 -32.22 3.08 26.06
N PRO A 42 -31.36 3.12 25.01
CA PRO A 42 -30.63 4.36 24.74
C PRO A 42 -31.08 5.17 23.50
N ILE A 43 -32.32 5.02 22.99
CA ILE A 43 -32.85 5.91 21.93
C ILE A 43 -33.75 7.04 22.51
N GLY A 44 -34.24 6.90 23.75
CA GLY A 44 -35.09 7.92 24.39
C GLY A 44 -34.36 9.17 24.91
N VAL A 45 -33.04 9.09 25.16
CA VAL A 45 -32.27 10.19 25.76
C VAL A 45 -31.70 11.15 24.72
N TRP A 46 -31.43 10.67 23.49
CA TRP A 46 -30.85 11.50 22.44
C TRP A 46 -31.86 12.49 21.82
N LEU A 47 -33.14 12.14 21.77
CA LEU A 47 -34.21 13.02 21.25
C LEU A 47 -34.68 14.09 22.25
N LEU A 48 -34.24 14.04 23.52
CA LEU A 48 -34.58 15.05 24.53
C LEU A 48 -33.51 16.17 24.67
N MET A 49 -32.32 16.02 24.07
CA MET A 49 -31.21 16.97 24.21
C MET A 49 -30.98 17.92 23.02
N HIS A 50 -31.73 17.79 21.92
CA HIS A 50 -31.55 18.63 20.71
C HIS A 50 -32.73 19.58 20.41
N ARG A 51 -33.62 19.82 21.37
CA ARG A 51 -34.66 20.87 21.29
C ARG A 51 -34.38 21.97 22.32
N GLY A 52 -33.55 22.93 21.95
CA GLY A 52 -33.34 24.13 22.75
C GLY A 52 -32.18 24.97 22.23
N GLY A 53 -32.45 25.87 21.29
CA GLY A 53 -31.44 26.77 20.74
C GLY A 53 -32.06 27.82 19.82
N ALA A 54 -33.03 28.57 20.35
CA ALA A 54 -33.51 29.78 19.73
C ALA A 54 -32.47 30.90 19.92
N GLY A 55 -32.24 31.68 18.85
CA GLY A 55 -31.78 33.06 18.96
C GLY A 55 -30.30 33.30 18.67
N SER A 56 -30.01 33.71 17.43
CA SER A 56 -29.24 34.94 17.21
C SER A 56 -29.47 35.44 15.78
N ALA A 57 -30.23 36.52 15.67
CA ALA A 57 -30.44 37.26 14.44
C ALA A 57 -29.17 38.07 14.12
N GLY A 58 -28.41 37.61 13.13
CA GLY A 58 -27.31 38.38 12.52
C GLY A 58 -27.85 39.31 11.43
N PRO A 59 -27.29 40.52 11.26
CA PRO A 59 -27.83 41.54 10.37
C PRO A 59 -27.72 41.13 8.90
N ALA A 60 -28.75 41.50 8.14
CA ALA A 60 -28.91 41.23 6.71
C ALA A 60 -27.75 41.81 5.87
N PRO A 61 -27.24 41.07 4.88
CA PRO A 61 -26.35 41.64 3.87
C PRO A 61 -27.13 42.57 2.95
N VAL A 62 -26.62 43.79 2.80
CA VAL A 62 -27.10 44.83 1.90
C VAL A 62 -26.97 44.34 0.45
N VAL A 63 -28.10 44.29 -0.25
CA VAL A 63 -28.19 43.97 -1.68
C VAL A 63 -27.75 45.19 -2.47
N SER A 64 -26.54 45.12 -3.06
CA SER A 64 -26.09 46.09 -4.05
C SER A 64 -26.60 45.66 -5.43
N SER A 65 -27.61 46.38 -5.91
CA SER A 65 -28.18 46.28 -7.26
C SER A 65 -27.20 46.86 -8.29
N PRO A 66 -26.74 46.11 -9.32
CA PRO A 66 -26.07 46.70 -10.46
C PRO A 66 -27.08 47.21 -11.48
N SER A 67 -26.83 48.45 -11.89
CA SER A 67 -27.55 49.27 -12.86
C SER A 67 -27.57 48.65 -14.26
N ALA A 68 -28.73 48.74 -14.93
CA ALA A 68 -28.87 48.49 -16.35
C ALA A 68 -28.25 49.62 -17.20
N ALA A 69 -27.42 49.25 -18.18
CA ALA A 69 -27.04 49.96 -19.42
C ALA A 69 -25.89 49.16 -20.07
N ALA A 70 -25.75 48.93 -21.38
CA ALA A 70 -26.43 49.40 -22.57
C ALA A 70 -26.40 48.28 -23.64
N SER A 71 -27.40 48.30 -24.53
CA SER A 71 -27.53 47.40 -25.67
C SER A 71 -26.52 47.79 -26.76
N ALA A 72 -25.55 46.92 -27.05
CA ALA A 72 -24.62 47.08 -28.17
C ALA A 72 -25.17 46.38 -29.41
N SER A 73 -25.15 47.13 -30.52
CA SER A 73 -25.65 46.77 -31.85
C SER A 73 -24.95 45.55 -32.45
N ALA A 74 -25.72 44.69 -33.12
CA ALA A 74 -25.26 43.54 -33.87
C ALA A 74 -24.31 43.96 -35.02
N GLY A 75 -23.06 43.51 -34.96
CA GLY A 75 -22.11 43.53 -36.07
C GLY A 75 -22.28 42.31 -37.00
N PRO A 76 -21.86 42.40 -38.27
CA PRO A 76 -22.13 41.38 -39.29
C PRO A 76 -21.48 40.04 -38.97
N SER A 77 -22.29 38.98 -39.11
CA SER A 77 -21.91 37.57 -38.97
C SER A 77 -20.81 37.21 -39.96
N PRO A 78 -19.64 36.68 -39.53
CA PRO A 78 -18.64 36.13 -40.43
C PRO A 78 -19.22 34.91 -41.15
N ALA A 79 -19.13 34.91 -42.48
CA ALA A 79 -19.50 33.76 -43.29
C ALA A 79 -18.79 32.49 -42.78
N GLN A 80 -19.57 31.48 -42.40
CA GLN A 80 -19.08 30.14 -42.06
C GLN A 80 -18.40 29.57 -43.31
N GLY A 81 -17.08 29.70 -43.38
CA GLY A 81 -16.28 28.97 -44.34
C GLY A 81 -16.51 27.47 -44.12
N SER A 82 -17.02 26.79 -45.15
CA SER A 82 -17.18 25.35 -45.21
C SER A 82 -15.84 24.67 -44.92
N ARG A 83 -15.57 24.36 -43.65
CA ARG A 83 -14.42 23.55 -43.27
C ARG A 83 -14.68 22.16 -43.80
N THR A 84 -13.81 21.70 -44.68
CA THR A 84 -13.75 20.31 -45.11
C THR A 84 -13.77 19.43 -43.85
N PRO A 85 -14.67 18.43 -43.74
CA PRO A 85 -14.77 17.62 -42.55
C PRO A 85 -13.42 16.97 -42.28
N THR A 86 -12.86 17.23 -41.09
CA THR A 86 -11.69 16.49 -40.62
C THR A 86 -12.09 15.01 -40.58
N PRO A 87 -11.26 14.10 -41.12
CA PRO A 87 -11.54 12.67 -41.02
C PRO A 87 -11.83 12.29 -39.57
N ALA A 88 -12.90 11.52 -39.35
CA ALA A 88 -13.23 11.01 -38.03
C ALA A 88 -12.03 10.24 -37.46
N ALA A 89 -11.77 10.41 -36.16
CA ALA A 89 -10.75 9.64 -35.47
C ALA A 89 -11.04 8.13 -35.60
N PRO A 90 -10.01 7.27 -35.69
CA PRO A 90 -10.19 5.83 -35.59
C PRO A 90 -10.94 5.49 -34.31
N ASP A 91 -11.72 4.40 -34.31
CA ASP A 91 -12.33 3.92 -33.07
C ASP A 91 -11.23 3.50 -32.08
N GLY A 92 -11.07 4.30 -31.02
CA GLY A 92 -10.11 4.07 -29.93
C GLY A 92 -10.42 2.84 -29.08
N ARG A 93 -11.58 2.20 -29.28
CA ARG A 93 -11.98 1.02 -28.50
C ARG A 93 -11.14 -0.19 -28.87
N ILE A 94 -10.25 -0.54 -27.97
CA ILE A 94 -9.42 -1.75 -28.05
C ILE A 94 -10.12 -2.87 -27.29
N ALA A 95 -10.51 -3.92 -28.01
CA ALA A 95 -11.07 -5.13 -27.41
C ALA A 95 -10.15 -5.68 -26.30
N ALA A 96 -10.74 -6.10 -25.17
CA ALA A 96 -9.99 -6.56 -24.01
C ALA A 96 -8.97 -7.66 -24.34
N ALA A 97 -9.34 -8.64 -25.17
CA ALA A 97 -8.43 -9.71 -25.60
C ALA A 97 -7.23 -9.20 -26.40
N THR A 98 -7.43 -8.16 -27.23
CA THR A 98 -6.35 -7.50 -27.97
C THR A 98 -5.43 -6.73 -27.02
N LEU A 99 -5.99 -5.91 -26.12
CA LEU A 99 -5.20 -5.13 -25.16
C LEU A 99 -4.35 -6.04 -24.27
N LYS A 100 -4.93 -7.15 -23.79
CA LYS A 100 -4.27 -8.14 -22.94
C LYS A 100 -3.13 -8.91 -23.62
N ASN A 101 -3.03 -8.86 -24.95
CA ASN A 101 -1.97 -9.53 -25.73
C ASN A 101 -1.12 -8.53 -26.53
N ALA A 102 -1.18 -7.24 -26.18
CA ALA A 102 -0.49 -6.19 -26.90
C ALA A 102 0.87 -5.85 -26.28
N THR A 103 1.72 -5.26 -27.11
CA THR A 103 2.87 -4.48 -26.62
C THR A 103 2.43 -3.03 -26.41
N LEU A 104 2.52 -2.57 -25.17
CA LEU A 104 2.03 -1.27 -24.71
C LEU A 104 3.17 -0.41 -24.16
N GLU A 105 3.04 0.91 -24.28
CA GLU A 105 3.96 1.86 -23.63
C GLU A 105 3.43 2.18 -22.23
N ILE A 106 4.04 1.63 -21.19
CA ILE A 106 3.62 1.79 -19.80
C ILE A 106 4.28 3.03 -19.18
N PRO A 107 3.52 4.02 -18.69
CA PRO A 107 4.09 5.19 -18.04
C PRO A 107 4.95 4.83 -16.83
N ALA A 108 6.01 5.61 -16.60
CA ALA A 108 6.91 5.46 -15.46
C ALA A 108 6.15 5.59 -14.14
N TRP A 109 6.33 4.64 -13.22
CA TRP A 109 5.67 4.66 -11.90
C TRP A 109 6.14 5.86 -11.05
N PRO A 110 5.28 6.39 -10.15
CA PRO A 110 5.73 7.37 -9.15
C PRO A 110 6.91 6.85 -8.32
N ALA A 111 7.85 7.74 -7.99
CA ALA A 111 9.11 7.39 -7.34
C ALA A 111 8.97 7.00 -5.85
N ASP A 112 7.84 7.33 -5.24
CA ASP A 112 7.57 7.19 -3.80
C ASP A 112 6.83 5.89 -3.44
N ASN A 113 6.82 4.91 -4.37
CA ASN A 113 6.09 3.66 -4.21
C ASN A 113 6.85 2.47 -4.84
N LEU A 114 6.32 1.25 -4.69
CA LEU A 114 6.84 0.08 -5.40
C LEU A 114 6.88 0.37 -6.90
N THR A 115 8.09 0.37 -7.46
CA THR A 115 8.32 0.64 -8.87
C THR A 115 8.08 -0.62 -9.70
N GLY A 116 7.31 -0.50 -10.78
CA GLY A 116 7.15 -1.57 -11.76
C GLY A 116 7.91 -1.34 -13.06
N PRO A 117 7.96 -2.36 -13.95
CA PRO A 117 8.38 -2.17 -15.32
C PRO A 117 7.60 -1.03 -15.98
N SER A 118 8.33 -0.22 -16.76
CA SER A 118 7.82 0.94 -17.49
C SER A 118 8.40 0.91 -18.91
N GLY A 119 7.87 1.74 -19.80
CA GLY A 119 8.21 1.75 -21.21
C GLY A 119 7.49 0.65 -21.98
N ARG A 120 8.11 0.17 -23.07
CA ARG A 120 7.52 -0.81 -23.96
C ARG A 120 7.46 -2.21 -23.32
N VAL A 121 6.26 -2.65 -22.95
CA VAL A 121 6.00 -3.94 -22.29
C VAL A 121 5.04 -4.78 -23.11
N THR A 122 5.40 -6.04 -23.37
CA THR A 122 4.52 -7.03 -24.04
C THR A 122 3.74 -7.81 -22.99
N PHE A 123 2.41 -7.71 -23.06
CA PHE A 123 1.51 -8.53 -22.27
C PHE A 123 1.13 -9.80 -23.01
N THR A 124 0.95 -10.88 -22.25
CA THR A 124 0.35 -12.14 -22.69
C THR A 124 -0.78 -12.46 -21.72
N ASP A 125 -2.00 -12.60 -22.22
CA ASP A 125 -3.21 -12.83 -21.42
C ASP A 125 -3.39 -11.85 -20.25
N GLY A 126 -3.00 -10.60 -20.47
CA GLY A 126 -3.14 -9.49 -19.53
C GLY A 126 -2.05 -9.45 -18.48
N GLN A 127 -0.97 -10.21 -18.65
CA GLN A 127 0.14 -10.25 -17.71
C GLN A 127 1.48 -9.99 -18.41
N PHE A 128 2.37 -9.32 -17.71
CA PHE A 128 3.79 -9.31 -18.01
C PHE A 128 4.51 -10.08 -16.90
N LEU A 129 5.30 -11.08 -17.29
CA LEU A 129 6.17 -11.81 -16.38
C LEU A 129 7.62 -11.39 -16.67
N PRO A 130 8.34 -10.84 -15.69
CA PRO A 130 9.75 -10.52 -15.87
C PRO A 130 10.55 -11.82 -16.08
N PRO A 131 11.75 -11.74 -16.69
CA PRO A 131 12.61 -12.91 -16.81
C PRO A 131 12.96 -13.47 -15.42
N PRO A 132 13.18 -14.78 -15.27
CA PRO A 132 13.53 -15.38 -13.98
C PRO A 132 14.80 -14.82 -13.34
N SER A 133 15.69 -14.21 -14.14
CA SER A 133 16.92 -13.55 -13.70
C SER A 133 16.70 -12.14 -13.14
N ALA A 134 15.48 -11.60 -13.20
CA ALA A 134 15.18 -10.28 -12.68
C ALA A 134 15.36 -10.24 -11.15
N THR A 135 15.87 -9.12 -10.65
CA THR A 135 15.90 -8.87 -9.21
C THR A 135 14.48 -8.75 -8.69
N GLN A 136 14.08 -9.63 -7.76
CA GLN A 136 12.72 -9.69 -7.19
C GLN A 136 11.63 -9.84 -8.27
N PRO A 137 11.59 -10.97 -9.00
CA PRO A 137 10.70 -11.16 -10.14
C PRO A 137 9.22 -11.01 -9.76
N ASP A 138 8.83 -11.44 -8.57
CA ASP A 138 7.44 -11.31 -8.09
C ASP A 138 7.00 -9.85 -7.90
N ARG A 139 7.93 -8.93 -7.65
CA ARG A 139 7.65 -7.49 -7.51
C ARG A 139 7.61 -6.74 -8.83
N GLN A 140 8.03 -7.39 -9.92
CA GLN A 140 8.09 -6.79 -11.26
C GLN A 140 7.05 -7.35 -12.23
N ARG A 141 6.13 -8.22 -11.77
CA ARG A 141 4.99 -8.68 -12.55
C ARG A 141 4.01 -7.52 -12.80
N LEU A 142 3.52 -7.37 -14.04
CA LEU A 142 2.35 -6.53 -14.31
C LEU A 142 1.11 -7.39 -14.58
N ALA A 143 -0.06 -6.90 -14.17
CA ALA A 143 -1.35 -7.51 -14.47
C ALA A 143 -2.42 -6.45 -14.77
N MET A 144 -3.27 -6.72 -15.76
CA MET A 144 -4.46 -5.91 -16.07
C MET A 144 -5.68 -6.45 -15.33
N TYR A 145 -6.30 -5.61 -14.50
CA TYR A 145 -7.43 -6.02 -13.66
C TYR A 145 -8.79 -5.62 -14.21
N ASP A 146 -8.93 -4.38 -14.68
CA ASP A 146 -10.20 -3.85 -15.20
C ASP A 146 -9.97 -3.01 -16.46
N ILE A 147 -10.98 -2.98 -17.33
CA ILE A 147 -10.98 -2.25 -18.60
C ILE A 147 -12.34 -1.59 -18.79
N VAL A 148 -12.34 -0.27 -18.98
CA VAL A 148 -13.54 0.51 -19.33
C VAL A 148 -13.30 1.34 -20.57
N TYR A 149 -14.38 1.92 -21.11
CA TYR A 149 -14.35 2.62 -22.40
C TYR A 149 -15.05 3.97 -22.31
N GLY A 150 -14.57 4.97 -23.05
CA GLY A 150 -15.24 6.26 -23.23
C GLY A 150 -14.32 7.32 -23.84
N ASP A 151 -14.91 8.39 -24.36
CA ASP A 151 -14.23 9.51 -25.03
C ASP A 151 -13.52 10.42 -24.01
N VAL A 152 -12.29 10.08 -23.63
CA VAL A 152 -11.52 10.75 -22.57
C VAL A 152 -10.79 11.99 -23.05
N ASP A 153 -10.51 12.12 -24.35
CA ASP A 153 -9.81 13.26 -24.94
C ASP A 153 -10.71 14.17 -25.81
N ARG A 154 -11.99 13.79 -25.98
CA ARG A 154 -13.05 14.56 -26.66
C ARG A 154 -12.83 14.73 -28.15
N ASP A 155 -12.19 13.77 -28.80
CA ASP A 155 -12.05 13.75 -30.26
C ASP A 155 -13.24 13.08 -30.98
N GLY A 156 -14.18 12.51 -30.21
CA GLY A 156 -15.39 11.86 -30.69
C GLY A 156 -15.25 10.34 -30.92
N ALA A 157 -14.06 9.78 -30.74
CA ALA A 157 -13.85 8.34 -30.56
C ALA A 157 -13.94 7.96 -29.08
N GLY A 158 -14.02 6.66 -28.78
CA GLY A 158 -13.99 6.21 -27.39
C GLY A 158 -12.71 5.46 -27.11
N GLU A 159 -11.94 5.88 -26.11
CA GLU A 159 -10.66 5.26 -25.76
C GLU A 159 -10.86 4.06 -24.84
N THR A 160 -9.78 3.29 -24.67
CA THR A 160 -9.71 2.19 -23.70
C THR A 160 -8.94 2.63 -22.46
N VAL A 161 -9.56 2.58 -21.29
CA VAL A 161 -8.91 2.88 -20.00
C VAL A 161 -8.74 1.59 -19.22
N ALA A 162 -7.52 1.28 -18.80
CA ALA A 162 -7.20 0.03 -18.09
C ALA A 162 -6.49 0.28 -16.77
N ALA A 163 -6.83 -0.55 -15.77
CA ALA A 163 -6.13 -0.61 -14.50
C ALA A 163 -4.99 -1.64 -14.57
N ILE A 164 -3.76 -1.17 -14.36
CA ILE A 164 -2.53 -1.96 -14.40
C ILE A 164 -1.94 -2.00 -12.99
N PHE A 165 -1.74 -3.20 -12.49
CA PHE A 165 -1.13 -3.46 -11.18
C PHE A 165 0.27 -4.00 -11.36
N CYS A 166 1.19 -3.60 -10.49
CA CYS A 166 2.55 -4.12 -10.41
C CYS A 166 2.78 -4.83 -9.07
N GLY A 167 3.18 -6.10 -9.14
CA GLY A 167 3.53 -6.93 -7.99
C GLY A 167 2.63 -8.15 -7.84
N TRP A 168 2.59 -8.70 -6.63
CA TRP A 168 1.78 -9.87 -6.29
C TRP A 168 0.74 -9.55 -5.20
N GLN A 169 1.19 -9.01 -4.07
CA GLN A 169 0.36 -8.55 -2.95
C GLN A 169 0.90 -7.21 -2.47
N GLY A 170 0.01 -6.27 -2.14
CA GLY A 170 0.43 -4.94 -1.70
C GLY A 170 1.18 -4.13 -2.76
N GLY A 171 0.95 -4.43 -4.04
CA GLY A 171 1.63 -3.80 -5.17
C GLY A 171 1.09 -2.41 -5.54
N SER A 172 1.81 -1.74 -6.44
CA SER A 172 1.39 -0.44 -6.97
C SER A 172 0.32 -0.60 -8.05
N THR A 173 -0.56 0.38 -8.20
CA THR A 173 -1.54 0.44 -9.30
C THR A 173 -1.41 1.73 -10.08
N GLN A 174 -1.60 1.68 -11.39
CA GLN A 174 -1.88 2.85 -12.21
C GLN A 174 -3.04 2.59 -13.17
N ILE A 175 -3.79 3.63 -13.46
CA ILE A 175 -4.81 3.64 -14.51
C ILE A 175 -4.24 4.39 -15.70
N VAL A 176 -4.33 3.78 -16.87
CA VAL A 176 -3.75 4.29 -18.12
C VAL A 176 -4.81 4.28 -19.20
N ALA A 177 -4.88 5.37 -19.96
CA ALA A 177 -5.72 5.47 -21.15
C ALA A 177 -4.90 5.14 -22.41
N PHE A 178 -5.52 4.38 -23.30
CA PHE A 178 -4.97 3.91 -24.56
C PHE A 178 -5.92 4.21 -25.70
N ASP A 179 -5.35 4.49 -26.86
CA ASP A 179 -6.08 4.81 -28.09
C ASP A 179 -5.45 4.09 -29.30
N ARG A 180 -6.05 4.20 -30.48
CA ARG A 180 -5.48 3.79 -31.77
C ARG A 180 -5.12 5.02 -32.60
N ASN A 181 -3.84 5.11 -32.95
CA ASN A 181 -3.44 6.11 -33.95
C ASN A 181 -4.02 5.80 -35.34
N ARG A 182 -3.84 6.72 -36.30
CA ARG A 182 -4.35 6.57 -37.69
C ARG A 182 -3.85 5.32 -38.43
N ALA A 183 -2.73 4.73 -38.00
CA ALA A 183 -2.22 3.47 -38.55
C ALA A 183 -2.83 2.24 -37.87
N GLY A 184 -3.76 2.42 -36.93
CA GLY A 184 -4.40 1.37 -36.14
C GLY A 184 -3.55 0.84 -34.99
N ALA A 185 -2.36 1.39 -34.76
CA ALA A 185 -1.47 0.96 -33.69
C ALA A 185 -1.94 1.51 -32.34
N ILE A 186 -1.86 0.67 -31.30
CA ILE A 186 -2.20 1.07 -29.94
C ILE A 186 -1.15 2.07 -29.44
N VAL A 187 -1.61 3.21 -28.95
CA VAL A 187 -0.79 4.26 -28.34
C VAL A 187 -1.29 4.54 -26.94
N THR A 188 -0.37 4.95 -26.07
CA THR A 188 -0.71 5.42 -24.73
C THR A 188 -1.07 6.89 -24.80
N VAL A 189 -2.30 7.23 -24.40
CA VAL A 189 -2.75 8.62 -24.28
C VAL A 189 -2.07 9.24 -23.06
N GLY A 190 -2.16 8.56 -21.92
CA GLY A 190 -1.49 9.01 -20.69
C GLY A 190 -1.91 8.25 -19.45
N ARG A 191 -1.18 8.47 -18.36
CA ARG A 191 -1.57 8.00 -17.03
C ARG A 191 -2.70 8.88 -16.50
N VAL A 192 -3.79 8.24 -16.08
CA VAL A 192 -4.94 8.88 -15.42
C VAL A 192 -4.64 9.15 -13.95
N VAL A 193 -4.23 8.11 -13.22
CA VAL A 193 -3.88 8.17 -11.79
C VAL A 193 -2.96 7.00 -11.46
N ALA A 194 -2.15 7.13 -10.41
CA ALA A 194 -1.38 6.02 -9.86
C ALA A 194 -1.39 6.07 -8.33
N THR A 195 -1.05 4.94 -7.72
CA THR A 195 -0.69 4.88 -6.32
C THR A 195 0.60 5.67 -6.07
N THR A 196 0.58 6.57 -5.10
CA THR A 196 1.64 7.47 -4.67
C THR A 196 1.85 7.35 -3.15
N GLY A 197 2.64 8.24 -2.55
CA GLY A 197 2.74 8.39 -1.11
C GLY A 197 1.38 8.68 -0.46
N GLU A 198 0.51 9.42 -1.13
CA GLU A 198 -0.81 9.78 -0.62
C GLU A 198 -1.89 8.75 -1.00
N ILE A 199 -1.94 8.34 -2.27
CA ILE A 199 -2.89 7.35 -2.76
C ILE A 199 -2.24 5.96 -2.63
N ARG A 200 -2.63 5.17 -1.65
CA ARG A 200 -2.04 3.85 -1.44
C ARG A 200 -2.79 2.72 -2.13
N THR A 201 -4.06 2.93 -2.45
CA THR A 201 -4.86 1.94 -3.21
C THR A 201 -5.79 2.60 -4.22
N ILE A 202 -6.13 1.86 -5.26
CA ILE A 202 -7.06 2.25 -6.32
C ILE A 202 -8.06 1.10 -6.48
N GLY A 203 -9.36 1.38 -6.32
CA GLY A 203 -10.42 0.39 -6.47
C GLY A 203 -10.63 0.06 -7.95
N PHE A 204 -10.06 -1.05 -8.42
CA PHE A 204 -10.10 -1.43 -9.84
C PHE A 204 -11.52 -1.45 -10.42
N ASP A 205 -12.47 -2.03 -9.68
CA ASP A 205 -13.87 -2.22 -10.06
C ASP A 205 -14.73 -0.94 -9.99
N THR A 206 -14.14 0.18 -9.57
CA THR A 206 -14.83 1.48 -9.41
C THR A 206 -14.60 2.44 -10.57
N MET A 207 -13.69 2.10 -11.49
CA MET A 207 -13.30 2.95 -12.61
C MET A 207 -14.45 3.13 -13.61
N ARG A 208 -14.80 4.35 -13.98
CA ARG A 208 -15.85 4.64 -14.98
C ARG A 208 -15.46 5.87 -15.81
N VAL A 209 -15.77 5.88 -17.10
CA VAL A 209 -15.67 7.09 -17.93
C VAL A 209 -17.04 7.75 -18.02
N LEU A 210 -17.11 9.03 -17.67
CA LEU A 210 -18.34 9.83 -17.73
C LEU A 210 -18.55 10.38 -19.15
N ALA A 211 -19.78 10.84 -19.44
CA ALA A 211 -20.13 11.39 -20.75
C ALA A 211 -19.33 12.64 -21.14
N ASP A 212 -18.70 13.32 -20.19
CA ASP A 212 -17.85 14.48 -20.42
C ASP A 212 -16.35 14.11 -20.56
N GLY A 213 -16.03 12.82 -20.66
CA GLY A 213 -14.65 12.30 -20.75
C GLY A 213 -13.90 12.24 -19.43
N THR A 214 -14.54 12.58 -18.30
CA THR A 214 -13.91 12.43 -16.99
C THR A 214 -13.82 10.96 -16.60
N VAL A 215 -12.61 10.48 -16.32
CA VAL A 215 -12.37 9.17 -15.70
C VAL A 215 -12.55 9.29 -14.19
N ARG A 216 -13.57 8.65 -13.64
CA ARG A 216 -13.89 8.63 -12.22
C ARG A 216 -13.45 7.31 -11.59
N VAL A 217 -12.79 7.37 -10.44
CA VAL A 217 -12.30 6.19 -9.72
C VAL A 217 -12.25 6.44 -8.22
N THR A 218 -12.44 5.39 -7.43
CA THR A 218 -12.22 5.41 -5.99
C THR A 218 -10.77 5.11 -5.66
N VAL A 219 -10.17 5.99 -4.88
CA VAL A 219 -8.81 5.88 -4.34
C VAL A 219 -8.88 5.73 -2.83
N GLY A 220 -7.87 5.11 -2.22
CA GLY A 220 -7.73 4.98 -0.78
C GLY A 220 -6.36 5.38 -0.27
N ASP A 221 -6.31 5.81 0.98
CA ASP A 221 -5.12 6.29 1.69
C ASP A 221 -4.23 5.18 2.26
N TYR A 222 -4.75 3.96 2.31
CA TYR A 222 -4.07 2.81 2.89
C TYR A 222 -4.29 1.54 2.06
N LEU A 223 -3.23 0.77 1.85
CA LEU A 223 -3.26 -0.46 1.07
C LEU A 223 -3.42 -1.67 2.00
N ARG A 224 -4.63 -2.22 2.05
CA ARG A 224 -4.89 -3.47 2.77
C ARG A 224 -4.31 -4.65 1.98
N CYS A 225 -3.56 -5.52 2.65
CA CYS A 225 -3.14 -6.80 2.10
C CYS A 225 -3.08 -7.89 3.18
N CYS A 226 -3.06 -9.17 2.77
CA CYS A 226 -2.62 -10.28 3.63
C CYS A 226 -3.40 -10.45 4.96
N GLY A 227 -4.71 -10.13 4.97
CA GLY A 227 -5.54 -10.23 6.17
C GLY A 227 -5.54 -8.98 7.04
N ASP A 228 -4.90 -7.90 6.60
CA ASP A 228 -4.93 -6.61 7.28
C ASP A 228 -6.36 -6.02 7.32
N GLU A 229 -6.82 -5.70 8.53
CA GLU A 229 -8.13 -5.14 8.83
C GLU A 229 -8.10 -3.62 9.08
N THR A 230 -6.95 -2.98 8.92
CA THR A 230 -6.79 -1.54 9.08
C THR A 230 -7.82 -0.79 8.22
N PRO A 231 -8.61 0.12 8.83
CA PRO A 231 -9.56 0.93 8.10
C PRO A 231 -8.87 1.77 7.01
N THR A 232 -9.38 1.66 5.78
CA THR A 232 -9.00 2.54 4.66
C THR A 232 -10.00 3.67 4.56
N LEU A 233 -9.51 4.91 4.45
CA LEU A 233 -10.31 6.04 4.04
C LEU A 233 -10.34 6.07 2.51
N SER A 234 -11.54 6.02 1.94
CA SER A 234 -11.73 6.01 0.49
C SER A 234 -12.41 7.30 0.03
N GLN A 235 -12.01 7.77 -1.15
CA GLN A 235 -12.59 8.95 -1.81
C GLN A 235 -12.72 8.68 -3.30
N THR A 236 -13.77 9.22 -3.92
CA THR A 236 -13.90 9.20 -5.38
C THR A 236 -13.30 10.47 -5.97
N ARG A 237 -12.37 10.31 -6.92
CA ARG A 237 -11.73 11.40 -7.67
C ARG A 237 -12.05 11.26 -9.15
N GLY A 238 -12.12 12.38 -9.85
CA GLY A 238 -12.32 12.43 -11.30
C GLY A 238 -11.17 13.13 -11.99
N TYR A 239 -10.68 12.54 -13.08
CA TYR A 239 -9.53 12.98 -13.84
C TYR A 239 -9.94 13.21 -15.29
N ARG A 240 -9.50 14.31 -15.90
CA ARG A 240 -9.84 14.64 -17.29
C ARG A 240 -8.60 15.02 -18.07
N TRP A 241 -8.55 14.62 -19.33
CA TRP A 241 -7.49 15.02 -20.26
C TRP A 241 -7.56 16.52 -20.52
N ASP A 242 -6.43 17.22 -20.45
CA ASP A 242 -6.32 18.66 -20.74
C ASP A 242 -5.64 18.96 -22.09
N GLY A 243 -5.36 17.93 -22.89
CA GLY A 243 -4.57 18.01 -24.13
C GLY A 243 -3.13 17.50 -23.97
N HIS A 244 -2.64 17.37 -22.73
CA HIS A 244 -1.27 16.94 -22.44
C HIS A 244 -1.18 15.87 -21.34
N ALA A 245 -2.02 15.96 -20.32
CA ALA A 245 -2.06 15.02 -19.21
C ALA A 245 -3.49 14.87 -18.66
N PHE A 246 -3.70 13.83 -17.85
CA PHE A 246 -4.90 13.76 -17.02
C PHE A 246 -4.69 14.57 -15.76
N VAL A 247 -5.58 15.54 -15.53
CA VAL A 247 -5.60 16.38 -14.33
C VAL A 247 -6.83 16.06 -13.50
N GLN A 248 -6.70 16.10 -12.17
CA GLN A 248 -7.85 15.94 -11.29
C GLN A 248 -8.79 17.15 -11.43
N VAL A 249 -10.05 16.90 -11.80
CA VAL A 249 -11.09 17.93 -12.00
C VAL A 249 -12.24 17.83 -11.00
N SER A 250 -12.31 16.75 -10.21
CA SER A 250 -13.33 16.58 -9.17
C SER A 250 -12.88 15.67 -8.02
N GLY A 251 -13.58 15.78 -6.89
CA GLY A 251 -13.27 15.08 -5.65
C GLY A 251 -12.17 15.77 -4.82
N PRO A 252 -11.99 15.40 -3.55
CA PRO A 252 -10.92 15.96 -2.71
C PRO A 252 -9.55 15.61 -3.26
N THR A 253 -8.58 16.52 -3.13
CA THR A 253 -7.18 16.30 -3.55
C THR A 253 -6.33 15.66 -2.45
N SER A 254 -6.85 15.59 -1.23
CA SER A 254 -6.16 15.05 -0.04
C SER A 254 -7.09 14.16 0.80
N PHE A 255 -6.53 13.13 1.43
CA PHE A 255 -7.21 12.41 2.50
C PHE A 255 -7.14 13.18 3.83
N PRO A 256 -8.18 13.13 4.67
CA PRO A 256 -8.03 13.49 6.07
C PRO A 256 -7.10 12.49 6.76
N LEU A 257 -6.62 12.85 7.96
CA LEU A 257 -5.75 11.97 8.75
C LEU A 257 -6.49 10.67 9.10
N ASN A 258 -5.89 9.53 8.78
CA ASN A 258 -6.40 8.22 9.17
C ASN A 258 -5.97 7.88 10.60
N PRO A 259 -6.93 7.73 11.53
CA PRO A 259 -6.62 7.46 12.94
C PRO A 259 -5.93 6.11 13.18
N ALA A 260 -5.92 5.20 12.20
CA ALA A 260 -5.35 3.87 12.30
C ALA A 260 -3.99 3.70 11.62
N VAL A 261 -3.45 4.75 10.98
CA VAL A 261 -2.22 4.65 10.16
C VAL A 261 -1.16 5.63 10.65
N THR A 262 0.06 5.14 10.78
CA THR A 262 1.29 5.91 11.03
C THR A 262 2.29 5.65 9.90
N GLU A 263 3.38 6.41 9.88
CA GLU A 263 4.54 6.14 9.05
C GLU A 263 5.80 6.29 9.91
N THR A 264 6.34 5.16 10.31
CA THR A 264 7.63 5.05 10.96
C THR A 264 8.69 4.62 9.97
N GLY A 265 9.93 5.01 10.21
CA GLY A 265 11.08 4.53 9.46
C GLY A 265 12.11 3.97 10.42
N LEU A 266 12.74 2.86 10.03
CA LEU A 266 13.73 2.15 10.82
C LEU A 266 15.07 2.15 10.09
N THR A 267 16.11 2.54 10.81
CA THR A 267 17.50 2.39 10.37
C THR A 267 18.31 1.78 11.50
N VAL A 268 19.19 0.84 11.15
CA VAL A 268 20.00 0.10 12.11
C VAL A 268 21.47 0.21 11.75
N GLY A 269 22.31 0.35 12.76
CA GLY A 269 23.76 0.18 12.62
C GLY A 269 24.14 -1.30 12.56
N GLU A 270 25.43 -1.55 12.32
CA GLU A 270 26.03 -2.87 12.53
C GLU A 270 26.14 -3.15 14.04
N LEU A 271 25.83 -4.36 14.47
CA LEU A 271 26.19 -4.84 15.80
C LEU A 271 27.63 -5.34 15.78
N VAL A 272 28.54 -4.58 16.38
CA VAL A 272 29.96 -4.97 16.49
C VAL A 272 30.23 -5.52 17.88
N LEU A 273 30.48 -6.83 17.94
CA LEU A 273 30.92 -7.53 19.14
C LEU A 273 32.44 -7.43 19.26
N GLY A 274 32.92 -6.91 20.39
CA GLY A 274 34.33 -6.75 20.70
C GLY A 274 35.10 -8.07 20.87
N PRO A 275 36.40 -8.00 21.22
CA PRO A 275 37.20 -9.15 21.59
C PRO A 275 36.58 -9.89 22.78
N ALA A 276 36.80 -11.20 22.86
CA ALA A 276 36.30 -11.99 23.97
C ALA A 276 37.03 -11.65 25.27
N SER A 277 36.28 -11.48 26.36
CA SER A 277 36.79 -11.39 27.72
C SER A 277 36.05 -12.40 28.59
N ASN A 278 36.79 -13.27 29.28
CA ASN A 278 36.21 -14.37 30.08
C ASN A 278 35.22 -15.25 29.29
N GLY A 279 35.50 -15.49 28.01
CA GLY A 279 34.64 -16.31 27.14
C GLY A 279 33.37 -15.61 26.65
N VAL A 280 33.21 -14.30 26.85
CA VAL A 280 32.05 -13.53 26.40
C VAL A 280 32.50 -12.36 25.53
N ARG A 281 31.76 -12.11 24.45
CA ARG A 281 31.90 -10.91 23.61
C ARG A 281 30.77 -9.95 23.93
N HIS A 282 31.06 -8.66 23.95
CA HIS A 282 30.10 -7.60 24.21
C HIS A 282 30.07 -6.62 23.04
N GLY A 283 28.90 -6.08 22.71
CA GLY A 283 28.76 -5.12 21.62
C GLY A 283 27.54 -4.24 21.79
N THR A 284 27.43 -3.21 20.95
CA THR A 284 26.26 -2.33 20.95
C THR A 284 25.67 -2.21 19.55
N LEU A 285 24.36 -2.09 19.49
CA LEU A 285 23.59 -1.80 18.30
C LEU A 285 22.98 -0.41 18.46
N THR A 286 23.15 0.43 17.43
CA THR A 286 22.41 1.69 17.33
C THR A 286 21.19 1.50 16.44
N VAL A 287 20.02 1.90 16.93
CA VAL A 287 18.74 1.83 16.23
C VAL A 287 18.19 3.24 16.16
N SER A 288 17.84 3.70 14.97
CA SER A 288 17.20 5.00 14.78
C SER A 288 15.82 4.83 14.17
N VAL A 289 14.82 5.38 14.85
CA VAL A 289 13.42 5.38 14.42
C VAL A 289 13.03 6.79 14.04
N THR A 290 12.46 6.96 12.86
CA THR A 290 11.84 8.21 12.40
C THR A 290 10.33 8.08 12.45
N TYR A 291 9.64 9.20 12.68
CA TYR A 291 8.19 9.28 12.51
C TYR A 291 7.92 10.43 11.53
N THR A 292 7.37 10.14 10.36
CA THR A 292 7.31 11.13 9.27
C THR A 292 5.90 11.68 9.03
N ARG A 293 4.86 10.86 9.15
CA ARG A 293 3.46 11.24 8.87
C ARG A 293 2.46 10.26 9.48
N GLY A 294 1.16 10.57 9.37
CA GLY A 294 0.09 9.75 9.95
C GLY A 294 -0.16 10.11 11.41
N VAL A 295 -0.86 9.26 12.14
CA VAL A 295 -1.16 9.48 13.56
C VAL A 295 0.11 9.34 14.37
N LYS A 296 0.31 10.24 15.33
CA LYS A 296 1.45 10.15 16.24
C LYS A 296 1.27 8.93 17.14
N PRO A 297 2.20 7.97 17.12
CA PRO A 297 2.16 6.86 18.07
C PRO A 297 2.33 7.37 19.51
N GLY A 298 1.65 6.73 20.46
CA GLY A 298 1.94 6.91 21.89
C GLY A 298 3.31 6.32 22.26
N ALA A 299 3.66 5.20 21.64
CA ALA A 299 4.96 4.55 21.75
C ALA A 299 5.39 3.91 20.42
N ILE A 300 6.66 3.58 20.32
CA ILE A 300 7.21 2.69 19.27
C ILE A 300 7.53 1.36 19.92
N GLU A 301 6.94 0.30 19.42
CA GLU A 301 7.34 -1.08 19.73
C GLU A 301 8.49 -1.48 18.81
N LEU A 302 9.64 -1.84 19.39
CA LEU A 302 10.76 -2.44 18.67
C LEU A 302 10.77 -3.94 18.95
N THR A 303 10.70 -4.76 17.89
CA THR A 303 10.71 -6.22 18.01
C THR A 303 11.95 -6.83 17.36
N PHE A 304 12.77 -7.51 18.17
CA PHE A 304 14.02 -8.15 17.79
C PHE A 304 13.77 -9.64 17.54
N TYR A 305 13.85 -10.10 16.29
CA TYR A 305 13.68 -11.49 15.88
C TYR A 305 15.02 -12.23 15.86
N ARG A 306 15.45 -12.72 17.03
CA ARG A 306 16.76 -13.35 17.21
C ARG A 306 16.81 -14.77 16.62
N THR A 307 17.92 -15.08 15.98
CA THR A 307 18.24 -16.43 15.45
C THR A 307 19.18 -17.23 16.40
N SER A 308 19.45 -16.71 17.60
CA SER A 308 20.33 -17.26 18.66
C SER A 308 21.84 -17.23 18.31
N PRO A 309 22.77 -17.08 19.30
CA PRO A 309 22.63 -16.96 20.76
C PRO A 309 23.00 -15.56 21.33
N LEU A 310 22.57 -14.48 20.67
CA LEU A 310 22.71 -13.14 21.24
C LEU A 310 21.85 -13.00 22.51
N LEU A 311 22.46 -12.50 23.58
CA LEU A 311 21.83 -12.16 24.84
C LEU A 311 21.75 -10.64 25.01
N ARG A 312 20.71 -10.17 25.71
CA ARG A 312 20.64 -8.77 26.16
C ARG A 312 21.71 -8.55 27.22
N ASP A 313 22.43 -7.44 27.11
CA ASP A 313 23.47 -7.07 28.05
C ASP A 313 23.25 -5.67 28.62
N GLY A 314 23.78 -5.43 29.81
CA GLY A 314 23.66 -4.17 30.54
C GLY A 314 22.25 -3.85 31.06
N SER A 315 22.16 -2.77 31.85
CA SER A 315 20.90 -2.29 32.47
C SER A 315 20.12 -1.29 31.62
N GLY A 316 20.63 -0.95 30.43
CA GLY A 316 20.01 0.06 29.53
C GLY A 316 18.77 -0.42 28.78
N TRP A 317 18.42 -1.71 28.90
CA TRP A 317 17.22 -2.26 28.29
C TRP A 317 15.96 -1.84 29.04
N PRO A 318 14.92 -1.34 28.36
CA PRO A 318 13.58 -1.22 28.93
C PRO A 318 13.00 -2.58 29.34
N PRO A 319 11.86 -2.60 30.06
CA PRO A 319 11.09 -3.83 30.25
C PRO A 319 10.85 -4.55 28.92
N VAL A 320 11.14 -5.85 28.90
CA VAL A 320 11.06 -6.69 27.69
C VAL A 320 9.87 -7.62 27.79
N ARG A 321 9.08 -7.67 26.72
CA ARG A 321 8.12 -8.73 26.46
C ARG A 321 8.83 -9.81 25.63
N ASP A 322 8.99 -11.00 26.19
CA ASP A 322 9.51 -12.18 25.47
C ASP A 322 8.31 -13.03 25.07
N ASP A 323 8.19 -13.33 23.77
CA ASP A 323 7.08 -14.14 23.26
C ASP A 323 7.32 -15.65 23.43
N GLY A 324 8.52 -16.05 23.86
CA GLY A 324 8.93 -17.45 23.99
C GLY A 324 9.26 -18.14 22.66
N TYR A 325 9.13 -17.44 21.53
CA TYR A 325 9.36 -17.94 20.17
C TYR A 325 10.59 -17.30 19.51
N GLY A 326 11.43 -16.64 20.30
CA GLY A 326 12.64 -16.02 19.80
C GLY A 326 12.45 -14.57 19.38
N ALA A 327 11.41 -13.89 19.86
CA ALA A 327 11.30 -12.44 19.72
C ALA A 327 11.34 -11.72 21.08
N TRP A 328 11.95 -10.55 21.08
CA TRP A 328 11.88 -9.60 22.20
C TRP A 328 11.24 -8.32 21.73
N SER A 329 10.21 -7.86 22.43
CA SER A 329 9.57 -6.57 22.17
C SER A 329 9.82 -5.61 23.33
N ILE A 330 10.17 -4.37 23.00
CA ILE A 330 10.29 -3.25 23.93
C ILE A 330 9.52 -2.07 23.41
N GLU A 331 9.09 -1.19 24.31
CA GLU A 331 8.49 0.10 23.95
C GLU A 331 9.44 1.25 24.22
N ARG A 332 9.44 2.22 23.31
CA ARG A 332 10.18 3.48 23.43
C ARG A 332 9.24 4.66 23.15
N PRO A 333 9.50 5.85 23.71
CA PRO A 333 8.75 7.05 23.34
C PRO A 333 8.83 7.30 21.83
N ALA A 334 7.70 7.61 21.19
CA ALA A 334 7.71 7.98 19.79
C ALA A 334 8.38 9.35 19.58
N PRO A 335 9.23 9.51 18.54
CA PRO A 335 9.77 10.83 18.20
C PRO A 335 8.66 11.82 17.82
N ALA A 336 9.00 13.12 17.82
CA ALA A 336 8.12 14.12 17.21
C ALA A 336 8.00 13.89 15.69
N ILE A 337 6.95 14.42 15.07
CA ILE A 337 6.79 14.34 13.61
C ILE A 337 7.99 14.98 12.90
N GLY A 338 8.53 14.29 11.89
CA GLY A 338 9.74 14.67 11.16
C GLY A 338 11.05 14.46 11.94
N ALA A 339 10.99 13.97 13.18
CA ALA A 339 12.19 13.76 14.00
C ALA A 339 12.64 12.29 14.01
N THR A 340 13.91 12.11 14.39
CA THR A 340 14.55 10.81 14.59
C THR A 340 14.85 10.63 16.08
N ALA A 341 14.48 9.49 16.64
CA ALA A 341 14.95 9.05 17.94
C ALA A 341 15.98 7.94 17.77
N THR A 342 17.12 8.05 18.45
CA THR A 342 18.19 7.06 18.42
C THR A 342 18.30 6.35 19.75
N TYR A 343 18.44 5.02 19.69
CA TYR A 343 18.53 4.11 20.82
C TYR A 343 19.77 3.25 20.68
N THR A 344 20.42 2.96 21.81
CA THR A 344 21.58 2.06 21.86
C THR A 344 21.25 0.88 22.75
N PHE A 345 21.48 -0.33 22.23
CA PHE A 345 21.21 -1.58 22.91
C PHE A 345 22.49 -2.40 23.03
N ALA A 346 22.81 -2.85 24.24
CA ALA A 346 23.97 -3.69 24.49
C ALA A 346 23.60 -5.17 24.36
N PHE A 347 24.48 -5.93 23.73
CA PHE A 347 24.35 -7.36 23.51
C PHE A 347 25.61 -8.09 23.96
N SER A 348 25.44 -9.36 24.35
CA SER A 348 26.54 -10.27 24.59
C SER A 348 26.33 -11.61 23.87
N SER A 349 27.42 -12.34 23.64
CA SER A 349 27.42 -13.69 23.06
C SER A 349 28.59 -14.47 23.64
N ALA A 350 28.51 -15.80 23.74
CA ALA A 350 29.69 -16.58 24.07
C ALA A 350 30.73 -16.44 22.95
N ALA A 351 32.01 -16.49 23.31
CA ALA A 351 33.11 -16.33 22.37
C ALA A 351 33.16 -17.43 21.30
N THR A 352 32.55 -18.58 21.58
CA THR A 352 32.42 -19.75 20.70
C THR A 352 31.26 -19.65 19.72
N ASP A 353 30.34 -18.72 19.94
CA ASP A 353 29.17 -18.58 19.10
C ASP A 353 29.53 -17.90 17.78
N VAL A 354 28.83 -18.28 16.72
CA VAL A 354 28.90 -17.60 15.42
C VAL A 354 27.66 -16.73 15.29
N PRO A 355 27.77 -15.40 15.54
CA PRO A 355 26.62 -14.51 15.49
C PRO A 355 26.00 -14.53 14.10
N GLN A 356 24.67 -14.65 14.04
CA GLN A 356 23.92 -14.60 12.81
C GLN A 356 23.25 -13.23 12.68
N PRO A 357 23.01 -12.75 11.44
CA PRO A 357 22.10 -11.64 11.23
C PRO A 357 20.72 -11.93 11.83
N PHE A 358 20.03 -10.88 12.22
CA PHE A 358 18.68 -10.98 12.76
C PHE A 358 17.84 -9.80 12.29
N ASP A 359 16.52 -9.95 12.32
CA ASP A 359 15.61 -8.89 11.87
C ASP A 359 15.13 -8.05 13.06
N LEU A 360 14.96 -6.76 12.81
CA LEU A 360 14.37 -5.79 13.71
C LEU A 360 13.20 -5.13 13.01
N THR A 361 12.07 -4.98 13.72
CA THR A 361 10.94 -4.19 13.26
C THR A 361 10.62 -3.07 14.24
N ALA A 362 10.05 -1.99 13.72
CA ALA A 362 9.46 -0.89 14.47
C ALA A 362 7.98 -0.80 14.15
N ARG A 363 7.13 -0.59 15.15
CA ARG A 363 5.69 -0.38 14.95
C ARG A 363 5.20 0.75 15.82
N GLY A 364 4.37 1.62 15.27
CA GLY A 364 3.63 2.56 16.09
C GLY A 364 2.56 1.87 16.95
N VAL A 365 2.50 2.23 18.23
CA VAL A 365 1.43 1.82 19.14
C VAL A 365 0.72 3.07 19.64
N SER A 366 -0.61 3.09 19.52
CA SER A 366 -1.49 4.14 20.02
C SER A 366 -1.44 4.25 21.55
N ALA A 367 -1.90 5.37 22.11
CA ALA A 367 -1.94 5.60 23.55
C ALA A 367 -2.79 4.56 24.31
N ASP A 368 -3.76 3.93 23.64
CA ASP A 368 -4.60 2.86 24.19
C ASP A 368 -4.00 1.45 24.00
N GLY A 369 -2.80 1.33 23.42
CA GLY A 369 -2.14 0.04 23.16
C GLY A 369 -2.49 -0.58 21.81
N THR A 370 -3.31 0.06 20.97
CA THR A 370 -3.64 -0.45 19.63
C THR A 370 -2.44 -0.31 18.69
N VAL A 371 -2.08 -1.37 17.97
CA VAL A 371 -1.04 -1.30 16.92
C VAL A 371 -1.56 -0.47 15.76
N LEU A 372 -0.80 0.54 15.36
CA LEU A 372 -1.07 1.35 14.19
C LEU A 372 -0.47 0.68 12.96
N ALA A 373 -1.18 0.78 11.84
CA ALA A 373 -0.69 0.26 10.58
C ALA A 373 0.39 1.18 9.99
N GLU A 374 1.37 0.60 9.31
CA GLU A 374 2.45 1.35 8.68
C GLU A 374 2.08 1.68 7.23
N SER A 375 2.13 2.97 6.88
CA SER A 375 1.73 3.42 5.55
C SER A 375 2.71 2.97 4.45
N ASN A 376 3.92 2.61 4.84
CA ASN A 376 4.94 1.92 4.07
C ASN A 376 5.49 0.73 4.88
N PRO A 377 4.99 -0.49 4.69
CA PRO A 377 5.44 -1.66 5.46
C PRO A 377 6.85 -2.16 5.06
N PHE A 378 7.61 -1.37 4.29
CA PHE A 378 8.93 -1.75 3.77
C PHE A 378 10.06 -0.92 4.37
N ASN A 379 9.77 0.13 5.14
CA ASN A 379 10.79 0.94 5.82
C ASN A 379 10.75 0.81 7.34
N ASP A 380 9.86 0.01 7.89
CA ASP A 380 9.69 -0.26 9.33
C ASP A 380 10.45 -1.53 9.78
N ASN A 381 11.12 -2.22 8.86
CA ASN A 381 11.93 -3.41 9.11
C ASN A 381 13.36 -3.25 8.61
N ALA A 382 14.30 -3.91 9.28
CA ALA A 382 15.70 -3.92 8.90
C ALA A 382 16.39 -5.21 9.37
N THR A 383 17.28 -5.76 8.54
CA THR A 383 18.19 -6.82 8.95
C THR A 383 19.44 -6.23 9.57
N VAL A 384 19.71 -6.61 10.82
CA VAL A 384 20.92 -6.23 11.56
C VAL A 384 22.05 -7.17 11.17
N THR A 385 23.13 -6.62 10.63
CA THR A 385 24.38 -7.36 10.44
C THR A 385 25.15 -7.42 11.75
N VAL A 386 25.78 -8.56 12.00
CA VAL A 386 26.56 -8.80 13.21
C VAL A 386 28.00 -9.16 12.83
N ARG A 387 28.97 -8.47 13.43
CA ARG A 387 30.40 -8.72 13.22
C ARG A 387 31.13 -8.84 14.54
N THR A 388 32.14 -9.70 14.57
CA THR A 388 33.07 -9.83 15.70
C THR A 388 34.41 -9.20 15.33
N THR A 389 35.02 -8.45 16.25
CA THR A 389 36.42 -8.05 16.14
C THR A 389 37.33 -9.16 16.70
N ALA A 390 38.51 -9.29 16.11
CA ALA A 390 39.54 -10.22 16.56
C ALA A 390 39.99 -9.90 17.99
#